data_AF-A0A933II63-F1
#
_entry.id   AF-A0A933II63-F1
#
_cell.length_a   1.000
_cell.length_b   1.000
_cell.length_c   1.000
_cell.angle_alpha   90.00
_cell.angle_beta   90.00
_cell.angle_gamma   90.00
#
_symmetry.space_group_name_H-M   'P 1'
#
loop_
_entity.id
_entity.type
_entity.pdbx_description
1 polymer ?
#
loop_
_entity_poly.entity_id
_entity_poly.type
_entity_poly.pdbx_seq_one_letter_code
_entity_poly.pdbx_strand_id
1 'polypeptide(L)' 'KIWLKGESSGHFQLIKEILVDCDDDTVVFKVEQIGGAACHTGYNTCFYRRVEGDELVVVKEMVFDPQQVYGK' A
#
# COMPACT_ATOMS: atom_id res chain seq x y z
N LYS A 1 3.11 -17.92 7.89
CA LYS A 1 3.02 -18.27 6.45
C LYS A 1 3.44 -17.05 5.65
N ILE A 2 4.15 -17.20 4.53
CA ILE A 2 4.36 -16.10 3.59
C ILE A 2 3.00 -15.69 3.03
N TRP A 3 2.75 -14.39 2.98
CA TRP A 3 1.48 -13.79 2.56
C TRP A 3 1.61 -13.16 1.19
N LEU A 4 0.63 -13.38 0.31
CA LEU A 4 0.59 -12.74 -1.00
C LEU A 4 -0.21 -11.44 -0.93
N LYS A 5 0.44 -10.29 -1.19
CA LYS A 5 -0.24 -8.99 -1.20
C LYS A 5 -1.39 -9.01 -2.22
N GLY A 6 -2.60 -8.76 -1.72
CA GLY A 6 -3.81 -8.73 -2.53
C GLY A 6 -4.57 -10.06 -2.60
N GLU A 7 -4.12 -11.14 -1.95
CA GLU A 7 -4.79 -12.45 -2.03
C GLU A 7 -6.26 -12.43 -1.61
N SER A 8 -6.66 -11.51 -0.70
CA SER A 8 -8.05 -11.36 -0.27
C SER A 8 -8.80 -10.22 -0.98
N SER A 9 -8.08 -9.20 -1.47
CA SER A 9 -8.69 -7.97 -2.00
C SER A 9 -8.63 -7.84 -3.52
N GLY A 10 -7.84 -8.67 -4.20
CA GLY A 10 -7.50 -8.50 -5.61
C GLY A 10 -6.51 -7.35 -5.89
N HIS A 11 -6.06 -6.61 -4.87
CA HIS A 11 -5.15 -5.47 -5.04
C HIS A 11 -3.69 -5.92 -5.07
N PHE A 12 -3.30 -6.57 -6.16
CA PHE A 12 -1.97 -7.13 -6.36
C PHE A 12 -0.91 -6.06 -6.67
N GLN A 13 0.35 -6.42 -6.42
CA GLN A 13 1.51 -5.62 -6.81
C GLN A 13 2.33 -6.40 -7.84
N LEU A 14 2.32 -5.93 -9.09
CA LEU A 14 3.13 -6.54 -10.15
C LEU A 14 4.52 -5.93 -10.12
N ILE A 15 5.52 -6.71 -9.70
CA ILE A 15 6.91 -6.25 -9.63
C ILE A 15 7.44 -6.00 -11.04
N LYS A 16 8.00 -4.80 -11.26
CA LYS A 16 8.63 -4.38 -12.51
C LYS A 16 10.14 -4.32 -12.41
N GLU A 17 10.65 -3.95 -11.22
CA GLU A 17 12.07 -3.86 -10.92
C GLU A 17 12.29 -4.11 -9.43
N ILE A 18 13.46 -4.69 -9.10
CA ILE A 18 13.93 -4.88 -7.73
C ILE A 18 15.29 -4.20 -7.63
N LEU A 19 15.40 -3.21 -6.76
CA LEU A 19 16.67 -2.59 -6.39
C LEU A 19 17.11 -3.13 -5.04
N VAL A 20 18.42 -3.26 -4.85
CA VAL A 20 19.06 -3.66 -3.59
C VAL A 20 19.96 -2.51 -3.15
N ASP A 21 20.07 -2.28 -1.85
CA ASP A 21 20.98 -1.28 -1.30
C ASP A 21 22.45 -1.77 -1.29
N CYS A 22 23.37 -0.99 -0.72
CA CYS A 22 24.80 -1.20 -0.87
C CYS A 22 25.40 -2.26 0.07
N ASP A 23 24.71 -2.58 1.16
CA ASP A 23 25.06 -3.59 2.15
C ASP A 23 24.10 -4.78 2.17
N ASP A 24 23.25 -4.88 1.14
CA ASP A 24 22.39 -6.02 0.83
C ASP A 24 21.35 -6.36 1.92
N ASP A 25 20.86 -5.37 2.68
CA ASP A 25 19.89 -5.56 3.76
C ASP A 25 18.50 -4.99 3.45
N THR A 26 18.38 -4.16 2.42
CA THR A 26 17.13 -3.53 2.02
C THR A 26 16.88 -3.66 0.52
N VAL A 27 15.61 -3.92 0.17
CA VAL A 27 15.16 -3.92 -1.23
C VAL A 27 14.07 -2.89 -1.48
N VAL A 28 14.08 -2.31 -2.69
CA VAL A 28 12.99 -1.48 -3.20
C VAL A 28 12.34 -2.21 -4.37
N PHE A 29 11.08 -2.58 -4.21
CA PHE A 29 10.27 -3.06 -5.31
C PHE A 29 9.59 -1.89 -6.02
N LYS A 30 9.92 -1.67 -7.29
CA LYS A 30 9.09 -0.84 -8.16
C LYS A 30 7.97 -1.71 -8.71
N VAL A 31 6.74 -1.32 -8.42
CA VAL A 31 5.55 -2.13 -8.70
C VAL A 31 4.51 -1.35 -9.49
N GLU A 32 3.75 -2.05 -10.30
CA GLU A 32 2.45 -1.58 -10.78
C GLU A 32 1.38 -2.06 -9.78
N GLN A 33 0.65 -1.11 -9.19
CA GLN A 33 -0.39 -1.39 -8.18
C GLN A 33 -1.74 -1.65 -8.84
N ILE A 34 -2.18 -2.90 -8.82
CA ILE A 34 -3.52 -3.29 -9.30
C ILE A 34 -4.58 -2.92 -8.26
N GLY A 35 -5.75 -2.46 -8.72
CA GLY A 35 -6.84 -1.97 -7.87
C GLY A 35 -6.60 -0.58 -7.28
N GLY A 36 -5.47 0.07 -7.59
CA GLY A 36 -5.16 1.43 -7.17
C GLY A 36 -4.84 1.60 -5.68
N ALA A 37 -4.95 0.55 -4.86
CA ALA A 37 -4.75 0.66 -3.41
C ALA A 37 -3.80 -0.38 -2.81
N ALA A 38 -2.71 0.13 -2.23
CA ALA A 38 -1.80 -0.67 -1.42
C ALA A 38 -2.32 -0.85 0.02
N CYS A 39 -3.06 0.12 0.56
CA CYS A 39 -3.48 0.13 1.95
C CYS A 39 -4.88 -0.50 2.14
N HIS A 40 -5.05 -1.26 3.22
CA HIS A 40 -6.34 -1.87 3.55
C HIS A 40 -7.39 -0.84 4.04
N THR A 41 -6.97 0.38 4.39
CA THR A 41 -7.87 1.47 4.82
C THR A 41 -8.46 2.27 3.66
N GLY A 42 -8.24 1.84 2.42
CA GLY A 42 -8.84 2.46 1.24
C GLY A 42 -7.90 3.31 0.42
N TYR A 43 -6.73 3.69 0.93
CA TYR A 43 -5.83 4.63 0.28
C TYR A 43 -4.81 3.98 -0.67
N ASN A 44 -4.32 4.76 -1.64
CA ASN A 44 -3.31 4.29 -2.58
C ASN A 44 -1.97 3.94 -1.92
N THR A 45 -1.65 4.58 -0.79
CA THR A 45 -0.45 4.34 0.02
C THR A 45 -0.82 4.25 1.50
N CYS A 46 -0.06 3.47 2.28
CA CYS A 46 -0.17 3.50 3.74
C CYS A 46 0.25 4.86 4.33
N PHE A 47 1.06 5.62 3.60
CA PHE A 47 1.53 6.95 3.98
C PHE A 47 0.53 8.04 3.55
N TYR A 48 -0.74 7.86 3.90
CA TYR A 48 -1.83 8.79 3.57
C TYR A 48 -2.01 9.91 4.59
N ARG A 49 -1.22 9.92 5.67
CA ARG A 49 -1.25 10.93 6.74
C ARG A 49 0.10 11.64 6.86
N ARG A 50 0.07 12.90 7.27
CA ARG A 50 1.23 13.73 7.58
C ARG A 50 1.09 14.32 8.98
N VAL A 51 2.21 14.52 9.66
CA VAL A 51 2.27 15.25 10.94
C VAL A 51 2.14 16.75 10.67
N GLU A 52 1.18 17.41 11.33
CA GLU A 52 1.00 18.87 11.33
C GLU A 52 0.86 19.34 12.78
N GLY A 53 1.91 19.94 13.33
CA GLY A 53 2.01 20.20 14.77
C GLY A 53 1.96 18.89 15.56
N ASP A 54 1.00 18.79 16.48
CA ASP A 54 0.75 17.59 17.29
C ASP A 54 -0.33 16.67 16.69
N GLU A 55 -0.81 16.94 15.48
CA GLU A 55 -1.89 16.20 14.82
C GLU A 55 -1.43 15.39 13.60
N LEU A 56 -2.22 14.35 13.26
CA LEU A 56 -2.08 13.60 12.03
C LEU A 56 -3.21 13.95 11.06
N VAL A 57 -2.85 14.63 9.96
CA VAL A 57 -3.80 15.08 8.94
C VAL A 57 -3.79 14.14 7.74
N VAL A 58 -4.97 13.77 7.22
CA VAL A 58 -5.10 12.97 6.00
C VAL A 58 -4.77 13.84 4.79
N VAL A 59 -3.84 13.37 3.95
CA VAL A 59 -3.30 14.11 2.79
C VAL A 59 -3.47 13.38 1.46
N LYS A 60 -4.13 12.21 1.46
CA LYS A 60 -4.46 11.45 0.24
C LYS A 60 -5.95 11.19 0.18
N GLU A 61 -6.45 11.04 -1.04
CA GLU A 61 -7.82 10.62 -1.30
C GLU A 61 -7.96 9.11 -1.18
N MET A 62 -9.13 8.68 -0.73
CA MET A 62 -9.48 7.27 -0.63
C MET A 62 -9.82 6.72 -2.02
N VAL A 63 -9.27 5.56 -2.37
CA VAL A 63 -9.43 4.88 -3.66
C VAL A 63 -10.56 3.87 -3.65
N PHE A 64 -10.80 3.21 -2.51
CA PHE A 64 -11.91 2.27 -2.34
C PHE A 64 -12.44 2.29 -0.90
N ASP A 65 -13.69 1.86 -0.71
CA ASP A 65 -14.29 1.70 0.62
C ASP A 65 -13.95 0.32 1.23
N PRO A 66 -13.20 0.26 2.35
CA PRO A 66 -12.87 -0.99 3.02
C PRO A 66 -14.09 -1.82 3.44
N GLN A 67 -15.22 -1.20 3.76
CA GLN A 67 -16.42 -1.93 4.18
C GLN A 67 -17.01 -2.73 3.03
N GLN A 68 -16.94 -2.21 1.80
CA GLN A 68 -17.44 -2.92 0.61
C GLN A 68 -16.54 -4.09 0.20
N VAL A 69 -15.25 -4.04 0.53
CA VAL A 69 -14.25 -5.04 0.11
C VAL A 69 -13.98 -6.09 1.19
N TYR A 70 -13.95 -5.69 2.45
CA TYR A 70 -13.60 -6.55 3.59
C TYR A 70 -14.74 -6.74 4.59
N GLY A 71 -15.76 -5.88 4.54
CA GLY A 71 -16.95 -6.03 5.37
C GLY A 71 -17.76 -7.21 4.88
N LYS A 72 -17.66 -8.32 5.61
CA LYS A 72 -18.79 -9.24 5.73
C LYS A 72 -19.81 -8.64 6.68
#